data_AF-A0A3E0N183-F1
#
_entry.id   AF-A0A3E0N183-F1
#
_cell.length_a   1.000
_cell.length_b   1.000
_cell.length_c   1.000
_cell.angle_alpha   90.00
_cell.angle_beta   90.00
_cell.angle_gamma   90.00
#
_symmetry.space_group_name_H-M   'P 1'
#
loop_
_entity.id
_entity.type
_entity.pdbx_description
1 polymer ?
#
loop_
_entity_poly.entity_id
_entity_poly.type
_entity_poly.pdbx_seq_one_letter_code
_entity_poly.pdbx_strand_id
1 'polypeptide(L)' 'HFEVSPQQGVALVGQLRARLPGYAVPRYVEEVPGAAGKMMLA' A
#
# COMPACT_ATOMS: atom_id res chain seq x y z
N HIS A 1 -15.03 -10.12 8.24
CA HIS A 1 -14.65 -9.47 6.98
C HIS A 1 -13.62 -8.40 7.27
N PHE A 2 -12.43 -8.49 6.68
CA PHE A 2 -11.31 -7.55 6.87
C PHE A 2 -10.79 -6.96 5.56
N GLU A 3 -11.28 -7.47 4.43
CA GLU A 3 -10.88 -7.01 3.10
C GLU A 3 -11.41 -5.59 2.84
N VAL A 4 -10.57 -4.77 2.23
CA VAL A 4 -10.82 -3.37 1.93
C VAL A 4 -10.47 -3.10 0.47
N SER A 5 -11.08 -2.08 -0.12
CA SER A 5 -10.80 -1.71 -1.51
C SER A 5 -9.37 -1.19 -1.66
N PRO A 6 -8.65 -1.50 -2.76
CA PRO A 6 -7.30 -1.00 -2.99
C PRO A 6 -7.16 0.53 -2.95
N GLN A 7 -8.22 1.24 -3.38
CA GLN A 7 -8.27 2.71 -3.39
C GLN A 7 -8.09 3.30 -1.98
N GLN A 8 -8.56 2.61 -0.94
CA GLN A 8 -8.39 3.05 0.45
C GLN A 8 -6.92 2.94 0.89
N GLY A 9 -6.21 1.89 0.47
CA GLY A 9 -4.78 1.72 0.76
C GLY A 9 -3.92 2.79 0.10
N VAL A 10 -4.19 3.08 -1.17
CA VAL A 10 -3.51 4.17 -1.91
C VAL A 10 -3.74 5.52 -1.23
N ALA A 11 -4.99 5.84 -0.86
CA ALA A 11 -5.32 7.08 -0.17
C ALA A 11 -4.60 7.21 1.18
N LEU A 12 -4.49 6.11 1.94
CA LEU A 12 -3.79 6.09 3.22
C LEU A 12 -2.29 6.36 3.04
N VAL A 13 -1.63 5.70 2.10
CA VAL A 13 -0.19 5.94 1.86
C VAL A 13 0.06 7.35 1.32
N GLY A 14 -0.84 7.90 0.51
CA GLY A 14 -0.79 9.31 0.10
C GLY A 14 -0.83 10.27 1.30
N GLN A 15 -1.68 9.99 2.29
CA GLN A 15 -1.76 10.75 3.53
C GLN A 15 -0.49 10.65 4.40
N LEU A 16 0.17 9.49 4.40
CA LEU A 16 1.46 9.31 5.09
C LEU A 16 2.57 10.08 4.39
N ARG A 17 2.64 10.02 3.05
CA ARG A 17 3.63 10.77 2.24
C ARG A 17 3.60 12.28 2.49
N ALA A 18 2.41 12.84 2.72
CA ALA A 18 2.25 14.26 2.99
C ALA A 18 2.73 14.70 4.39
N ARG A 19 2.91 13.75 5.33
CA ARG A 19 3.18 14.04 6.76
C ARG A 19 4.51 13.53 7.26
N LEU A 20 5.05 12.49 6.62
CA LEU A 20 6.22 11.76 7.07
C LEU A 20 7.40 12.00 6.13
N PRO A 21 8.64 12.00 6.65
CA PRO A 21 9.82 11.95 5.80
C PRO A 21 9.80 10.65 4.97
N GLY A 22 10.36 10.69 3.76
CA GLY A 22 10.23 9.59 2.79
C GLY A 22 10.66 8.22 3.31
N TYR A 23 11.64 8.15 4.20
CA TYR A 23 12.09 6.89 4.80
C TYR A 23 11.09 6.26 5.78
N ALA A 24 10.12 7.04 6.27
CA ALA A 24 9.06 6.58 7.17
C ALA A 24 7.75 6.25 6.42
N VAL A 25 7.73 6.40 5.10
CA VAL A 25 6.58 6.03 4.27
C VAL A 25 6.71 4.57 3.83
N PRO A 26 5.78 3.68 4.22
CA PRO A 26 5.80 2.29 3.77
C PRO A 26 5.42 2.17 2.28
N ARG A 27 5.78 1.05 1.68
CA ARG A 27 5.32 0.68 0.34
C ARG A 27 3.99 -0.05 0.43
N TYR A 28 2.98 0.41 -0.32
CA TYR A 28 1.71 -0.30 -0.44
C TYR A 28 1.89 -1.49 -1.39
N VAL A 29 1.55 -2.69 -0.91
CA VAL A 29 1.72 -3.93 -1.64
C VAL A 29 0.53 -4.86 -1.41
N GLU A 30 0.29 -5.73 -2.37
CA GLU A 30 -0.73 -6.79 -2.30
C GLU A 30 -0.06 -8.16 -2.48
N GLU A 31 -0.59 -9.16 -1.76
CA GLU A 31 -0.24 -10.56 -1.96
C GLU A 31 -1.28 -11.21 -2.88
N VAL A 32 -0.87 -11.50 -4.12
CA VAL A 32 -1.70 -12.18 -5.11
C VAL A 32 -1.29 -13.66 -5.16
N PRO A 33 -2.21 -14.61 -4.98
CA PRO A 33 -1.89 -16.03 -5.08
C PRO A 33 -1.23 -16.39 -6.42
N GLY A 34 -0.11 -17.09 -6.37
CA GLY A 34 0.66 -17.48 -7.55
C GLY A 34 1.60 -16.41 -8.11
N ALA A 35 1.59 -15.19 -7.57
CA ALA A 35 2.60 -14.20 -7.91
C ALA A 35 3.98 -14.61 -7.33
N ALA A 36 5.05 -14.19 -8.01
CA ALA A 36 6.43 -14.43 -7.56
C ALA A 36 6.79 -13.71 -6.25
N GLY A 37 5.94 -12.82 -5.75
CA GLY A 37 6.11 -12.09 -4.51
C GLY A 37 5.08 -10.98 -4.33
N LYS A 38 5.33 -10.09 -3.37
CA LYS A 38 4.51 -8.90 -3.09
C LYS A 38 4.50 -7.96 -4.29
N MET A 39 3.31 -7.64 -4.78
CA MET A 39 3.14 -6.74 -5.92
C MET A 39 2.94 -5.32 -5.41
N MET A 40 3.71 -4.35 -5.92
CA MET A 40 3.50 -2.94 -5.58
C MET A 40 2.23 -2.42 -6.25
N LEU A 41 1.44 -1.69 -5.47
CA LEU A 41 0.30 -0.93 -5.94
C LEU A 41 0.69 0.56 -5.93
N ALA A 42 0.33 1.28 -7.00
CA ALA A 42 0.82 2.63 -7.34
C ALA A 42 0.76 3.66 -6.19
#